data_AF-A0A537DGH6-F1
#
_entry.id   AF-A0A537DGH6-F1
#
_cell.length_a   1.000
_cell.length_b   1.000
_cell.length_c   1.000
_cell.angle_alpha   90.00
_cell.angle_beta   90.00
_cell.angle_gamma   90.00
#
_symmetry.space_group_name_H-M   'P 1'
#
loop_
_entity.id
_entity.type
_entity.pdbx_description
1 polymer ?
#
loop_
_entity_poly.entity_id
_entity_poly.type
_entity_poly.pdbx_seq_one_letter_code
_entity_poly.pdbx_strand_id
1 'polypeptide(L)'
;MRIYRKEADEVQLIAFPDEHVHKGDYFVIEDQSQSRGLLVQAIDLQYANVPGVLEDILRDVMTDGDLSGEDVDPLNISSQVDALKDTRLAVCKIRGTIAQDGSLSPSTSWLPSRTSSKIRPYAVNKLIMNGGKMPVKLGHNDGEPISVDASGLDGGLNIITGRKGSGKSHLAKLLLLSMAGWGAPCIVLDVNGEYINLHKSKDGRQSSARLTVLAPRSGLNFSMAKLGLRTVAGVLSHALDLPATSSKVFTTIWKDLEARGDLTLPTVIQAVQSWSCHDSVREALTSRLQVLMESGLFDEANPLTEERILHTIEGGGVLVVNLKNQSQIVRRILVEIFLGELTKILSSNWLKAAFLFAEEAHLYLRDTYWDDIVTRMRHIGLFTTFITNQPDTVQEAIYRQADNVFIFNFTNEHDIEAIGKVAKADSDTIRYLVRGIPTRRCLLLGNVVKDLPMMVDVEQLDVRTMGETRLFFS
;
A
#
# COMPACT_ATOMS: atom_id res chain seq x y z
N MET A 1 -16.20 -31.88 2.89
CA MET A 1 -15.17 -31.43 3.82
C MET A 1 -15.58 -31.78 5.23
N ARG A 2 -14.61 -32.01 6.12
CA ARG A 2 -14.86 -32.31 7.54
C ARG A 2 -13.89 -31.53 8.43
N ILE A 3 -14.33 -31.19 9.65
CA ILE A 3 -13.47 -30.55 10.65
C ILE A 3 -12.52 -31.61 11.23
N TYR A 4 -11.21 -31.43 11.04
CA TYR A 4 -10.19 -32.30 11.60
C TYR A 4 -9.75 -31.82 12.98
N ARG A 5 -9.29 -30.57 13.06
CA ARG A 5 -8.69 -29.98 14.26
C ARG A 5 -9.02 -28.50 14.37
N LYS A 6 -9.04 -27.98 15.60
CA LYS A 6 -9.13 -26.55 15.89
C LYS A 6 -8.15 -26.23 17.00
N GLU A 7 -7.26 -25.28 16.78
CA GLU A 7 -6.30 -24.77 17.76
C GLU A 7 -6.24 -23.26 17.70
N ALA A 8 -6.37 -22.58 18.84
CA ALA A 8 -6.40 -21.12 18.90
C ALA A 8 -7.38 -20.52 17.86
N ASP A 9 -6.87 -19.75 16.90
CA ASP A 9 -7.59 -19.11 15.79
C ASP A 9 -7.53 -19.91 14.47
N GLU A 10 -6.96 -21.11 14.48
CA GLU A 10 -6.82 -22.00 13.33
C GLU A 10 -7.84 -23.16 13.39
N VAL A 11 -8.41 -23.47 12.22
CA VAL A 11 -9.25 -24.65 11.98
C VAL A 11 -8.66 -25.39 10.79
N GLN A 12 -8.45 -26.70 10.95
CA GLN A 12 -8.00 -27.58 9.88
C GLN A 12 -9.18 -28.37 9.34
N LEU A 13 -9.38 -28.29 8.02
CA LEU A 13 -10.44 -28.97 7.30
C LEU A 13 -9.85 -30.05 6.41
N ILE A 14 -10.44 -31.25 6.47
CA ILE A 14 -10.17 -32.31 5.49
C ILE A 14 -11.06 -32.06 4.27
N ALA A 15 -10.45 -31.97 3.10
CA ALA A 15 -11.09 -31.87 1.80
C ALA A 15 -10.76 -33.10 0.95
N PHE A 16 -11.79 -33.78 0.46
CA PHE A 16 -11.62 -34.95 -0.40
C PHE A 16 -11.19 -34.54 -1.82
N PRO A 17 -10.67 -35.46 -2.65
CA PRO A 17 -10.14 -35.13 -3.98
C PRO A 17 -11.14 -34.43 -4.91
N ASP A 18 -12.43 -34.74 -4.78
CA ASP A 18 -13.54 -34.15 -5.54
C ASP A 18 -13.91 -32.72 -5.10
N GLU A 19 -13.39 -32.26 -3.97
CA GLU A 19 -13.74 -30.95 -3.41
C GLU A 19 -12.73 -29.87 -3.83
N HIS A 20 -13.18 -28.84 -4.52
CA HIS A 20 -12.27 -27.75 -4.91
C HIS A 20 -12.01 -26.81 -3.73
N VAL A 21 -10.73 -26.68 -3.36
CA VAL A 21 -10.24 -25.74 -2.35
C VAL A 21 -8.97 -25.09 -2.86
N HIS A 22 -8.92 -23.77 -2.81
CA HIS A 22 -7.76 -22.95 -3.13
C HIS A 22 -7.35 -22.09 -1.93
N LYS A 23 -6.10 -21.62 -1.93
CA LYS A 23 -5.64 -20.65 -0.94
C LYS A 23 -6.37 -19.32 -1.14
N GLY A 24 -6.87 -18.75 -0.06
CA GLY A 24 -7.66 -17.53 -0.06
C GLY A 24 -9.18 -17.78 0.00
N ASP A 25 -9.63 -19.00 -0.28
CA ASP A 25 -11.06 -19.36 -0.25
C ASP A 25 -11.66 -19.21 1.14
N TYR A 26 -12.90 -18.73 1.18
CA TYR A 26 -13.68 -18.63 2.40
C TYR A 26 -14.68 -19.76 2.48
N PHE A 27 -14.85 -20.29 3.70
CA PHE A 27 -15.83 -21.29 4.02
C PHE A 27 -16.63 -20.87 5.26
N VAL A 28 -17.89 -21.26 5.29
CA VAL A 28 -18.73 -21.16 6.49
C VAL A 28 -18.95 -22.57 7.04
N ILE A 29 -18.67 -22.73 8.34
CA ILE A 29 -18.95 -23.94 9.10
C ILE A 29 -20.26 -23.71 9.85
N GLU A 30 -21.37 -24.15 9.26
CA GLU A 30 -22.72 -23.96 9.80
C GLU A 30 -23.06 -25.05 10.81
N ASP A 31 -23.39 -24.65 12.04
CA ASP A 31 -23.98 -25.54 13.04
C ASP A 31 -25.49 -25.28 13.14
N GLN A 32 -26.28 -26.21 12.62
CA GLN A 32 -27.75 -26.10 12.60
C GLN A 32 -28.35 -26.03 14.01
N SER A 33 -27.71 -26.64 15.00
CA SER A 33 -28.21 -26.65 16.38
C SER A 33 -28.09 -25.26 17.04
N GLN A 34 -27.09 -24.48 16.65
CA GLN A 34 -26.79 -23.16 17.20
C GLN A 34 -27.26 -22.01 16.31
N SER A 35 -27.73 -22.31 15.10
CA SER A 35 -28.18 -21.32 14.10
C SER A 35 -27.13 -20.22 13.82
N ARG A 36 -25.85 -20.61 13.81
CA ARG A 36 -24.70 -19.72 13.56
C ARG A 36 -23.67 -20.44 12.69
N GLY A 37 -22.88 -19.67 11.96
CA GLY A 37 -21.80 -20.18 11.11
C GLY A 37 -20.45 -19.61 11.52
N LEU A 38 -19.41 -20.44 11.61
CA LEU A 38 -18.04 -19.97 11.81
C LEU A 38 -17.42 -19.67 10.44
N LEU A 39 -17.03 -18.42 10.19
CA LEU A 39 -16.36 -18.01 8.96
C LEU A 39 -14.87 -18.31 9.08
N VAL A 40 -14.34 -19.07 8.14
CA VAL A 40 -12.92 -19.44 8.07
C VAL A 40 -12.36 -19.17 6.68
N GLN A 41 -11.08 -18.85 6.58
CA GLN A 41 -10.37 -18.64 5.32
C GLN A 41 -9.23 -19.63 5.19
N ALA A 42 -9.18 -20.39 4.09
CA ALA A 42 -8.05 -21.27 3.79
C ALA A 42 -6.80 -20.42 3.51
N ILE A 43 -5.78 -20.54 4.36
CA ILE A 43 -4.50 -19.84 4.21
C ILE A 43 -3.45 -20.76 3.59
N ASP A 44 -3.52 -22.07 3.82
CA ASP A 44 -2.59 -23.05 3.28
C ASP A 44 -3.29 -24.36 2.91
N LEU A 45 -2.66 -25.12 2.00
CA LEU A 45 -3.14 -26.41 1.52
C LEU A 45 -2.01 -27.42 1.55
N GLN A 46 -2.26 -28.54 2.23
CA GLN A 46 -1.30 -29.62 2.47
C GLN A 46 -1.94 -30.95 2.11
N TYR A 47 -1.14 -32.00 1.95
CA TYR A 47 -1.67 -33.37 1.91
C TYR A 47 -1.97 -33.86 3.32
N ALA A 48 -3.01 -34.66 3.48
CA ALA A 48 -3.29 -35.32 4.74
C ALA A 48 -2.16 -36.30 5.07
N ASN A 49 -1.46 -36.08 6.17
CA ASN A 49 -0.38 -36.97 6.60
C ASN A 49 -0.95 -38.20 7.31
N VAL A 50 -1.22 -39.26 6.54
CA VAL A 50 -1.68 -40.55 7.06
C VAL A 50 -0.48 -41.48 7.26
N PRO A 51 -0.34 -42.17 8.40
CA PRO A 51 0.74 -43.13 8.63
C PRO A 51 0.81 -44.19 7.51
N GLY A 52 2.02 -44.50 7.04
CA GLY A 52 2.25 -45.52 6.00
C GLY A 52 2.15 -45.01 4.56
N VAL A 53 1.66 -43.79 4.31
CA VAL A 53 1.53 -43.24 2.93
C VAL A 53 2.87 -43.19 2.19
N LEU A 54 3.97 -42.84 2.86
CA LEU A 54 5.30 -42.83 2.23
C LEU A 54 5.75 -44.24 1.81
N GLU A 55 5.52 -45.25 2.67
CA GLU A 55 5.88 -46.64 2.36
C GLU A 55 5.09 -47.16 1.15
N ASP A 56 3.82 -46.78 1.08
CA ASP A 56 2.91 -47.16 -0.01
C ASP A 56 3.29 -46.47 -1.33
N ILE A 57 3.54 -45.15 -1.32
CA ILE A 57 4.03 -44.41 -2.49
C ILE A 57 5.36 -44.99 -3.02
N LEU A 58 6.29 -45.33 -2.11
CA LEU A 58 7.57 -45.93 -2.50
C LEU A 58 7.37 -47.34 -3.10
N ARG A 59 6.41 -48.12 -2.58
CA ARG A 59 6.08 -49.44 -3.13
C ARG A 59 5.53 -49.32 -4.54
N ASP A 60 4.56 -48.43 -4.76
CA ASP A 60 3.96 -48.20 -6.07
C ASP A 60 5.04 -47.88 -7.11
N VAL A 61 5.93 -46.93 -6.81
CA VAL A 61 7.04 -46.54 -7.71
C VAL A 61 8.04 -47.68 -7.96
N MET A 62 8.28 -48.56 -6.98
CA MET A 62 9.17 -49.72 -7.15
C MET A 62 8.53 -50.85 -7.97
N THR A 63 7.21 -50.96 -7.96
CA THR A 63 6.46 -51.95 -8.75
C THR A 63 6.14 -51.47 -10.16
N ASP A 64 6.19 -50.16 -10.41
CA ASP A 64 5.93 -49.52 -11.69
C ASP A 64 7.08 -49.77 -12.69
N GLY A 65 7.05 -50.93 -13.36
CA GLY A 65 7.94 -51.24 -14.49
C GLY A 65 8.55 -52.65 -14.54
N ASP A 66 8.57 -53.41 -13.43
CA ASP A 66 9.36 -54.65 -13.32
C ASP A 66 8.55 -55.95 -13.07
N LEU A 67 7.23 -55.87 -12.90
CA LEU A 67 6.38 -57.03 -12.57
C LEU A 67 5.37 -57.31 -13.67
N SER A 68 5.43 -58.51 -14.26
CA SER A 68 4.38 -59.02 -15.14
C SER A 68 3.29 -59.72 -14.31
N GLY A 69 2.11 -59.13 -14.27
CA GLY A 69 0.92 -59.64 -13.58
C GLY A 69 -0.28 -58.71 -13.78
N GLU A 70 -1.49 -59.24 -13.63
CA GLU A 70 -2.70 -58.42 -13.52
C GLU A 70 -2.97 -58.17 -12.03
N ASP A 71 -3.00 -56.90 -11.61
CA ASP A 71 -3.50 -56.53 -10.29
C ASP A 71 -5.02 -56.69 -10.25
N VAL A 72 -5.48 -57.63 -9.43
CA VAL A 72 -6.91 -57.97 -9.29
C VAL A 72 -7.45 -57.33 -8.02
N ASP A 73 -8.20 -56.23 -8.16
CA ASP A 73 -8.86 -55.50 -7.07
C ASP A 73 -10.39 -55.58 -7.15
N PRO A 74 -11.01 -56.71 -6.75
CA PRO A 74 -12.45 -56.94 -6.91
C PRO A 74 -13.30 -56.09 -5.94
N LEU A 75 -12.69 -55.46 -4.93
CA LEU A 75 -13.36 -54.61 -3.94
C LEU A 75 -13.09 -53.12 -4.15
N ASN A 76 -12.32 -52.77 -5.18
CA ASN A 76 -11.94 -51.40 -5.53
C ASN A 76 -11.25 -50.66 -4.36
N ILE A 77 -10.44 -51.38 -3.58
CA ILE A 77 -9.72 -50.86 -2.41
C ILE A 77 -8.65 -49.85 -2.84
N SER A 78 -7.97 -50.09 -3.96
CA SER A 78 -6.99 -49.18 -4.57
C SER A 78 -7.56 -47.76 -4.71
N SER A 79 -8.77 -47.65 -5.27
CA SER A 79 -9.46 -46.35 -5.42
C SER A 79 -9.72 -45.63 -4.09
N GLN A 80 -9.95 -46.37 -3.00
CA GLN A 80 -10.15 -45.78 -1.67
C GLN A 80 -8.82 -45.33 -1.04
N VAL A 81 -7.74 -46.09 -1.29
CA VAL A 81 -6.40 -45.74 -0.84
C VAL A 81 -5.88 -44.51 -1.60
N ASP A 82 -6.10 -44.45 -2.91
CA ASP A 82 -5.76 -43.28 -3.73
C ASP A 82 -6.54 -42.03 -3.27
N ALA A 83 -7.84 -42.18 -2.98
CA ALA A 83 -8.63 -41.10 -2.41
C ALA A 83 -8.09 -40.61 -1.06
N LEU A 84 -7.53 -41.51 -0.23
CA LEU A 84 -6.87 -41.15 1.02
C LEU A 84 -5.53 -40.44 0.79
N LYS A 85 -4.71 -40.89 -0.16
CA LYS A 85 -3.44 -40.27 -0.56
C LYS A 85 -3.66 -38.83 -1.07
N ASP A 86 -4.69 -38.63 -1.87
CA ASP A 86 -5.05 -37.34 -2.47
C ASP A 86 -5.92 -36.45 -1.56
N THR A 87 -6.26 -36.94 -0.36
CA THR A 87 -7.00 -36.14 0.62
C THR A 87 -6.15 -34.95 1.05
N ARG A 88 -6.74 -33.76 0.99
CA ARG A 88 -6.07 -32.50 1.31
C ARG A 88 -6.47 -32.03 2.70
N LEU A 89 -5.52 -31.41 3.39
CA LEU A 89 -5.70 -30.67 4.62
C LEU A 89 -5.64 -29.18 4.30
N ALA A 90 -6.79 -28.51 4.41
CA ALA A 90 -6.87 -27.06 4.32
C ALA A 90 -6.65 -26.46 5.72
N VAL A 91 -5.59 -25.68 5.86
CA VAL A 91 -5.31 -24.92 7.07
C VAL A 91 -6.04 -23.59 6.96
N CYS A 92 -6.98 -23.33 7.86
CA CYS A 92 -7.84 -22.15 7.79
C CYS A 92 -7.71 -21.27 9.03
N LYS A 93 -7.78 -19.95 8.84
CA LYS A 93 -7.90 -18.96 9.93
C LYS A 93 -9.34 -18.56 10.16
N ILE A 94 -9.75 -18.48 11.42
CA ILE A 94 -11.08 -18.03 11.82
C ILE A 94 -11.16 -16.51 11.64
N ARG A 95 -12.22 -16.03 10.97
CA ARG A 95 -12.45 -14.61 10.67
C ARG A 95 -13.63 -14.01 11.42
N GLY A 96 -14.47 -14.84 12.04
CA GLY A 96 -15.59 -14.40 12.85
C GLY A 96 -16.75 -15.37 12.80
N THR A 97 -17.90 -14.93 13.32
CA THR A 97 -19.15 -15.68 13.32
C THR A 97 -20.18 -14.97 12.47
N ILE A 98 -20.80 -15.70 11.55
CA ILE A 98 -21.97 -15.26 10.81
C ILE A 98 -23.20 -15.61 11.65
N ALA A 99 -23.95 -14.58 12.04
CA ALA A 99 -25.21 -14.72 12.73
C ALA A 99 -26.33 -15.15 11.78
N GLN A 100 -27.49 -15.53 12.34
CA GLN A 100 -28.63 -16.04 11.57
C GLN A 100 -29.18 -15.04 10.55
N ASP A 101 -29.03 -13.74 10.82
CA ASP A 101 -29.41 -12.64 9.93
C ASP A 101 -28.39 -12.37 8.80
N GLY A 102 -27.29 -13.14 8.76
CA GLY A 102 -26.20 -12.98 7.80
C GLY A 102 -25.17 -11.93 8.19
N SER A 103 -25.32 -11.26 9.34
CA SER A 103 -24.34 -10.29 9.82
C SER A 103 -23.06 -10.99 10.32
N LEU A 104 -21.90 -10.38 10.04
CA LEU A 104 -20.63 -10.84 10.57
C LEU A 104 -20.38 -10.20 11.95
N SER A 105 -20.14 -11.04 12.94
CA SER A 105 -19.66 -10.65 14.26
C SER A 105 -18.19 -11.07 14.42
N PRO A 106 -17.33 -10.23 15.02
CA PRO A 106 -15.94 -10.59 15.32
C PRO A 106 -15.85 -11.64 16.45
N SER A 107 -16.95 -11.98 17.11
CA SER A 107 -16.95 -13.00 18.17
C SER A 107 -16.61 -14.38 17.61
N THR A 108 -15.68 -15.06 18.27
CA THR A 108 -15.25 -16.45 17.96
C THR A 108 -15.33 -17.35 19.20
N SER A 109 -16.09 -16.94 20.22
CA SER A 109 -16.13 -17.58 21.55
C SER A 109 -16.94 -18.88 21.61
N TRP A 110 -17.09 -19.59 20.50
CA TRP A 110 -17.86 -20.83 20.42
C TRP A 110 -17.23 -21.78 19.39
N LEU A 111 -17.63 -23.05 19.43
CA LEU A 111 -17.14 -24.07 18.51
C LEU A 111 -18.31 -24.79 17.84
N PRO A 112 -18.26 -24.95 16.51
CA PRO A 112 -19.22 -25.77 15.78
C PRO A 112 -19.00 -27.26 16.05
N SER A 113 -20.09 -28.03 16.04
CA SER A 113 -20.05 -29.49 16.17
C SER A 113 -19.24 -30.15 15.05
N ARG A 114 -18.36 -31.10 15.37
CA ARG A 114 -17.57 -31.84 14.35
C ARG A 114 -18.41 -32.74 13.46
N THR A 115 -19.51 -33.28 13.99
CA THR A 115 -20.31 -34.32 13.33
C THR A 115 -21.53 -33.76 12.61
N SER A 116 -22.19 -32.77 13.18
CA SER A 116 -23.43 -32.21 12.66
C SER A 116 -23.26 -30.94 11.83
N SER A 117 -22.07 -30.31 11.84
CA SER A 117 -21.85 -29.10 11.05
C SER A 117 -21.71 -29.38 9.56
N LYS A 118 -22.13 -28.41 8.76
CA LYS A 118 -21.98 -28.42 7.30
C LYS A 118 -20.99 -27.34 6.90
N ILE A 119 -20.03 -27.69 6.05
CA ILE A 119 -19.02 -26.77 5.53
C ILE A 119 -19.41 -26.44 4.11
N ARG A 120 -19.46 -25.15 3.78
CA ARG A 120 -19.80 -24.66 2.44
C ARG A 120 -18.88 -23.52 2.03
N PRO A 121 -18.54 -23.39 0.73
CA PRO A 121 -17.90 -22.18 0.22
C PRO A 121 -18.74 -20.95 0.55
N TYR A 122 -18.08 -19.85 0.89
CA TYR A 122 -18.73 -18.61 1.26
C TYR A 122 -18.18 -17.45 0.41
N ALA A 123 -19.06 -16.79 -0.34
CA ALA A 123 -18.72 -15.63 -1.14
C ALA A 123 -18.53 -14.39 -0.24
N VAL A 124 -17.31 -14.20 0.27
CA VAL A 124 -16.96 -13.11 1.21
C VAL A 124 -17.25 -11.72 0.64
N ASN A 125 -17.28 -11.59 -0.69
CA ASN A 125 -17.64 -10.38 -1.43
C ASN A 125 -18.97 -9.79 -0.96
N LYS A 126 -19.94 -10.64 -0.57
CA LYS A 126 -21.24 -10.22 -0.02
C LYS A 126 -21.14 -9.47 1.30
N LEU A 127 -20.08 -9.69 2.08
CA LEU A 127 -19.85 -8.95 3.33
C LEU A 127 -19.16 -7.62 3.06
N ILE A 128 -18.31 -7.55 2.03
CA ILE A 128 -17.47 -6.39 1.74
C ILE A 128 -18.20 -5.37 0.88
N MET A 129 -18.84 -5.80 -0.21
CA MET A 129 -19.36 -4.95 -1.29
C MET A 129 -20.72 -4.29 -1.01
N ASN A 130 -21.27 -4.38 0.19
CA ASN A 130 -22.62 -3.89 0.49
C ASN A 130 -22.69 -2.35 0.54
N GLY A 131 -23.15 -1.74 -0.56
CA GLY A 131 -23.88 -0.47 -0.55
C GLY A 131 -23.04 0.80 -0.40
N GLY A 132 -21.78 0.75 -0.83
CA GLY A 132 -20.92 1.92 -0.87
C GLY A 132 -21.49 3.07 -1.72
N LYS A 133 -21.31 4.31 -1.28
CA LYS A 133 -21.70 5.52 -2.04
C LYS A 133 -20.71 5.85 -3.16
N MET A 134 -19.45 5.44 -3.02
CA MET A 134 -18.36 5.76 -3.94
C MET A 134 -17.62 4.49 -4.33
N PRO A 135 -18.24 3.58 -5.11
CA PRO A 135 -17.62 2.32 -5.48
C PRO A 135 -16.39 2.55 -6.36
N VAL A 136 -15.31 1.83 -6.04
CA VAL A 136 -14.06 1.75 -6.79
C VAL A 136 -13.91 0.31 -7.25
N LYS A 137 -13.94 0.09 -8.56
CA LYS A 137 -13.70 -1.24 -9.15
C LYS A 137 -12.21 -1.56 -9.04
N LEU A 138 -11.83 -2.46 -8.13
CA LEU A 138 -10.43 -2.84 -7.96
C LEU A 138 -9.99 -3.94 -8.91
N GLY A 139 -10.91 -4.82 -9.30
CA GLY A 139 -10.58 -5.95 -10.15
C GLY A 139 -11.49 -7.15 -9.90
N HIS A 140 -10.92 -8.34 -9.82
CA HIS A 140 -11.65 -9.59 -9.66
C HIS A 140 -11.00 -10.52 -8.62
N ASN A 141 -11.78 -11.41 -8.04
CA ASN A 141 -11.30 -12.54 -7.25
C ASN A 141 -11.92 -13.80 -7.85
N ASP A 142 -11.09 -14.64 -8.47
CA ASP A 142 -11.50 -15.88 -9.16
C ASP A 142 -12.68 -15.68 -10.13
N GLY A 143 -12.65 -14.56 -10.85
CA GLY A 143 -13.67 -14.17 -11.85
C GLY A 143 -14.82 -13.33 -11.31
N GLU A 144 -15.04 -13.29 -9.99
CA GLU A 144 -16.05 -12.40 -9.39
C GLU A 144 -15.52 -10.96 -9.29
N PRO A 145 -16.30 -9.94 -9.70
CA PRO A 145 -15.86 -8.56 -9.63
C PRO A 145 -15.76 -8.08 -8.17
N ILE A 146 -14.66 -7.38 -7.85
CA ILE A 146 -14.41 -6.78 -6.55
C ILE A 146 -14.45 -5.26 -6.68
N SER A 147 -15.31 -4.66 -5.87
CA SER A 147 -15.36 -3.22 -5.67
C SER A 147 -15.29 -2.88 -4.18
N VAL A 148 -14.55 -1.83 -3.85
CA VAL A 148 -14.49 -1.29 -2.48
C VAL A 148 -15.03 0.12 -2.48
N ASP A 149 -15.45 0.64 -1.32
CA ASP A 149 -15.84 2.05 -1.23
C ASP A 149 -14.61 2.94 -1.04
N ALA A 150 -14.56 4.05 -1.78
CA ALA A 150 -13.54 5.09 -1.64
C ALA A 150 -13.45 5.64 -0.21
N SER A 151 -14.55 5.62 0.56
CA SER A 151 -14.59 6.03 1.97
C SER A 151 -13.71 5.17 2.86
N GLY A 152 -13.34 3.96 2.43
CA GLY A 152 -12.36 3.12 3.13
C GLY A 152 -10.92 3.65 3.02
N LEU A 153 -10.66 4.54 2.05
CA LEU A 153 -9.39 5.23 1.84
C LEU A 153 -9.42 6.67 2.39
N ASP A 154 -10.61 7.27 2.49
CA ASP A 154 -10.84 8.60 3.08
C ASP A 154 -10.49 8.60 4.57
N GLY A 155 -9.73 9.60 5.02
CA GLY A 155 -9.21 9.63 6.40
C GLY A 155 -8.16 8.55 6.71
N GLY A 156 -7.78 7.73 5.71
CA GLY A 156 -7.00 6.52 5.91
C GLY A 156 -5.54 6.64 5.47
N LEU A 157 -4.64 6.01 6.22
CA LEU A 157 -3.27 5.78 5.78
C LEU A 157 -3.19 4.48 4.98
N ASN A 158 -2.67 4.56 3.76
CA ASN A 158 -2.59 3.41 2.86
C ASN A 158 -1.12 3.06 2.57
N ILE A 159 -0.80 1.76 2.52
CA ILE A 159 0.52 1.28 2.10
C ILE A 159 0.35 0.30 0.96
N ILE A 160 1.01 0.55 -0.17
CA ILE A 160 1.09 -0.35 -1.32
C ILE A 160 2.53 -0.84 -1.43
N THR A 161 2.73 -2.15 -1.27
CA THR A 161 4.07 -2.71 -1.17
C THR A 161 4.22 -4.03 -1.92
N GLY A 162 5.44 -4.37 -2.33
CA GLY A 162 5.76 -5.52 -3.20
C GLY A 162 6.98 -5.33 -4.08
N ARG A 163 7.50 -6.41 -4.67
CA ARG A 163 8.69 -6.34 -5.54
C ARG A 163 8.51 -5.44 -6.76
N LYS A 164 9.60 -5.03 -7.41
CA LYS A 164 9.54 -4.27 -8.67
C LYS A 164 8.83 -5.09 -9.75
N GLY A 165 7.96 -4.44 -10.55
CA GLY A 165 7.19 -5.11 -11.61
C GLY A 165 5.99 -5.94 -11.12
N SER A 166 5.64 -5.92 -9.83
CA SER A 166 4.53 -6.71 -9.31
C SER A 166 3.13 -6.15 -9.61
N GLY A 167 3.01 -4.86 -9.92
CA GLY A 167 1.73 -4.18 -10.15
C GLY A 167 1.40 -3.04 -9.17
N LYS A 168 2.29 -2.68 -8.23
CA LYS A 168 2.07 -1.59 -7.27
C LYS A 168 1.60 -0.27 -7.89
N SER A 169 2.41 0.29 -8.78
CA SER A 169 2.12 1.58 -9.44
C SER A 169 0.90 1.48 -10.36
N HIS A 170 0.52 0.27 -10.79
CA HIS A 170 -0.73 0.04 -11.51
C HIS A 170 -1.95 0.19 -10.59
N LEU A 171 -1.94 -0.45 -9.42
CA LEU A 171 -2.99 -0.25 -8.40
C LEU A 171 -3.04 1.20 -7.92
N ALA A 172 -1.89 1.82 -7.67
CA ALA A 172 -1.82 3.22 -7.25
C ALA A 172 -2.48 4.17 -8.26
N LYS A 173 -2.20 4.00 -9.56
CA LYS A 173 -2.86 4.75 -10.65
C LYS A 173 -4.37 4.49 -10.70
N LEU A 174 -4.81 3.26 -10.47
CA LEU A 174 -6.23 2.92 -10.42
C LEU A 174 -6.94 3.64 -9.27
N LEU A 175 -6.37 3.57 -8.07
CA LEU A 175 -6.93 4.25 -6.90
C LEU A 175 -6.95 5.76 -7.14
N LEU A 176 -5.85 6.34 -7.60
CA LEU A 176 -5.74 7.77 -7.91
C LEU A 176 -6.79 8.23 -8.91
N LEU A 177 -6.94 7.55 -10.05
CA LEU A 177 -7.90 7.93 -11.08
C LEU A 177 -9.33 7.78 -10.59
N SER A 178 -9.59 6.75 -9.77
CA SER A 178 -10.92 6.55 -9.17
C SER A 178 -11.26 7.66 -8.19
N MET A 179 -10.34 8.03 -7.29
CA MET A 179 -10.52 9.14 -6.34
C MET A 179 -10.73 10.47 -7.08
N ALA A 180 -9.89 10.77 -8.06
CA ALA A 180 -10.02 11.97 -8.90
C ALA A 180 -11.36 11.99 -9.64
N GLY A 181 -11.83 10.85 -10.15
CA GLY A 181 -13.15 10.70 -10.78
C GLY A 181 -14.33 10.99 -9.85
N TRP A 182 -14.16 10.79 -8.54
CA TRP A 182 -15.12 11.19 -7.50
C TRP A 182 -14.96 12.65 -7.05
N GLY A 183 -14.11 13.43 -7.72
CA GLY A 183 -13.86 14.84 -7.40
C GLY A 183 -12.82 15.07 -6.31
N ALA A 184 -12.11 14.03 -5.87
CA ALA A 184 -11.11 14.15 -4.81
C ALA A 184 -9.80 14.77 -5.32
N PRO A 185 -9.25 15.80 -4.65
CA PRO A 185 -7.96 16.39 -4.99
C PRO A 185 -6.83 15.36 -4.82
N CYS A 186 -6.04 15.12 -5.87
CA CYS A 186 -5.00 14.09 -5.86
C CYS A 186 -3.63 14.68 -6.21
N ILE A 187 -2.61 14.33 -5.44
CA ILE A 187 -1.21 14.74 -5.66
C ILE A 187 -0.33 13.49 -5.74
N VAL A 188 0.63 13.48 -6.66
CA VAL A 188 1.62 12.39 -6.81
C VAL A 188 3.04 12.95 -6.72
N LEU A 189 3.86 12.35 -5.88
CA LEU A 189 5.31 12.56 -5.85
C LEU A 189 5.96 11.51 -6.75
N ASP A 190 6.12 11.82 -8.05
CA ASP A 190 6.47 10.85 -9.09
C ASP A 190 7.98 10.75 -9.31
N VAL A 191 8.62 9.77 -8.66
CA VAL A 191 10.07 9.53 -8.75
C VAL A 191 10.52 9.02 -10.14
N ASN A 192 9.70 8.20 -10.78
CA ASN A 192 10.08 7.49 -12.01
C ASN A 192 9.50 8.14 -13.29
N GLY A 193 8.61 9.13 -13.14
CA GLY A 193 7.91 9.80 -14.24
C GLY A 193 6.84 8.92 -14.87
N GLU A 194 6.19 8.05 -14.09
CA GLU A 194 5.22 7.09 -14.60
C GLU A 194 3.78 7.64 -14.74
N TYR A 195 3.49 8.79 -14.12
CA TYR A 195 2.16 9.37 -14.01
C TYR A 195 1.90 10.50 -15.02
N ILE A 196 2.93 10.92 -15.77
CA ILE A 196 2.89 12.11 -16.65
C ILE A 196 1.90 12.01 -17.84
N ASN A 197 1.44 10.81 -18.19
CA ASN A 197 0.54 10.57 -19.34
C ASN A 197 -0.84 10.04 -18.96
N LEU A 198 -1.24 10.14 -17.69
CA LEU A 198 -2.56 9.65 -17.24
C LEU A 198 -3.75 10.35 -17.89
N HIS A 199 -3.54 11.53 -18.48
CA HIS A 199 -4.54 12.23 -19.30
C HIS A 199 -4.75 11.61 -20.69
N LYS A 200 -4.05 10.52 -21.04
CA LYS A 200 -4.19 9.82 -22.33
C LYS A 200 -4.63 8.37 -22.11
N SER A 201 -5.61 7.90 -22.88
CA SER A 201 -5.93 6.48 -23.05
C SER A 201 -4.78 5.75 -23.77
N LYS A 202 -4.75 4.42 -23.74
CA LYS A 202 -3.76 3.59 -24.46
C LYS A 202 -3.71 3.92 -25.96
N ASP A 203 -4.87 4.20 -26.56
CA ASP A 203 -5.01 4.58 -27.97
C ASP A 203 -4.60 6.05 -28.24
N GLY A 204 -4.13 6.78 -27.23
CA GLY A 204 -3.68 8.17 -27.33
C GLY A 204 -4.79 9.22 -27.28
N ARG A 205 -6.06 8.81 -27.11
CA ARG A 205 -7.20 9.73 -26.90
C ARG A 205 -7.09 10.42 -25.54
N GLN A 206 -7.66 11.62 -25.41
CA GLN A 206 -7.74 12.31 -24.13
C GLN A 206 -8.64 11.52 -23.16
N SER A 207 -8.14 11.28 -21.95
CA SER A 207 -8.88 10.72 -20.82
C SER A 207 -9.69 11.82 -20.13
N SER A 208 -10.65 11.45 -19.30
CA SER A 208 -11.42 12.38 -18.46
C SER A 208 -10.58 13.02 -17.34
N ALA A 209 -9.39 12.48 -17.04
CA ALA A 209 -8.55 12.95 -15.95
C ALA A 209 -7.90 14.31 -16.24
N ARG A 210 -8.18 15.32 -15.40
CA ARG A 210 -7.55 16.64 -15.43
C ARG A 210 -6.17 16.58 -14.78
N LEU A 211 -5.12 16.45 -15.59
CA LEU A 211 -3.74 16.29 -15.12
C LEU A 211 -2.92 17.58 -15.28
N THR A 212 -2.25 18.01 -14.22
CA THR A 212 -1.16 19.01 -14.29
C THR A 212 0.15 18.36 -13.86
N VAL A 213 1.20 18.54 -14.65
CA VAL A 213 2.54 18.04 -14.32
C VAL A 213 3.46 19.22 -14.03
N LEU A 214 4.09 19.22 -12.87
CA LEU A 214 5.13 20.18 -12.48
C LEU A 214 6.47 19.46 -12.37
N ALA A 215 7.54 20.07 -12.86
CA ALA A 215 8.89 19.55 -12.73
C ALA A 215 9.88 20.67 -12.40
N PRO A 216 11.03 20.39 -11.77
CA PRO A 216 12.05 21.41 -11.53
C PRO A 216 12.37 22.19 -12.81
N ARG A 217 12.40 23.52 -12.73
CA ARG A 217 12.58 24.45 -13.87
C ARG A 217 11.46 24.45 -14.91
N SER A 218 10.38 23.72 -14.67
CA SER A 218 9.17 23.67 -15.50
C SER A 218 7.93 23.76 -14.61
N GLY A 219 7.67 24.97 -14.11
CA GLY A 219 6.53 25.29 -13.26
C GLY A 219 6.72 24.96 -11.76
N LEU A 220 7.87 24.42 -11.38
CA LEU A 220 8.22 24.08 -10.00
C LEU A 220 9.44 24.93 -9.56
N ASN A 221 9.17 26.20 -9.31
CA ASN A 221 10.13 27.18 -8.81
C ASN A 221 9.59 27.76 -7.50
N PHE A 222 10.45 28.20 -6.58
CA PHE A 222 10.04 28.71 -5.28
C PHE A 222 10.69 30.04 -4.94
N SER A 223 10.00 30.83 -4.11
CA SER A 223 10.50 32.08 -3.54
C SER A 223 10.76 31.86 -2.05
N MET A 224 11.89 32.33 -1.54
CA MET A 224 12.20 32.23 -0.10
C MET A 224 11.11 32.92 0.73
N ALA A 225 10.74 34.14 0.35
CA ALA A 225 9.71 34.91 1.04
C ALA A 225 8.36 34.20 1.04
N LYS A 226 7.93 33.60 -0.09
CA LYS A 226 6.64 32.91 -0.19
C LYS A 226 6.60 31.59 0.59
N LEU A 227 7.68 30.80 0.56
CA LEU A 227 7.76 29.57 1.36
C LEU A 227 7.71 29.85 2.86
N GLY A 228 8.25 30.99 3.30
CA GLY A 228 8.24 31.38 4.70
C GLY A 228 9.14 30.50 5.59
N LEU A 229 9.34 30.97 6.83
CA LEU A 229 10.30 30.38 7.77
C LEU A 229 10.05 28.90 8.03
N ARG A 230 8.79 28.50 8.27
CA ARG A 230 8.46 27.12 8.68
C ARG A 230 8.88 26.10 7.63
N THR A 231 8.55 26.34 6.36
CA THR A 231 8.89 25.44 5.26
C THR A 231 10.40 25.41 5.03
N VAL A 232 11.07 26.56 4.98
CA VAL A 232 12.52 26.60 4.71
C VAL A 232 13.33 26.03 5.88
N ALA A 233 12.94 26.29 7.13
CA ALA A 233 13.57 25.67 8.28
C ALA A 233 13.34 24.14 8.28
N GLY A 234 12.14 23.68 7.90
CA GLY A 234 11.85 22.25 7.72
C GLY A 234 12.78 21.60 6.69
N VAL A 235 12.98 22.24 5.53
CA VAL A 235 13.94 21.79 4.50
C VAL A 235 15.35 21.69 5.08
N LEU A 236 15.83 22.72 5.76
CA LEU A 236 17.17 22.72 6.33
C LEU A 236 17.34 21.61 7.38
N SER A 237 16.37 21.43 8.26
CA SER A 237 16.43 20.45 9.35
C SER A 237 16.20 19.00 8.89
N HIS A 238 15.17 18.75 8.08
CA HIS A 238 14.71 17.40 7.74
C HIS A 238 15.30 16.87 6.42
N ALA A 239 15.46 17.72 5.41
CA ALA A 239 16.04 17.29 4.13
C ALA A 239 17.57 17.40 4.12
N LEU A 240 18.14 18.36 4.85
CA LEU A 240 19.56 18.71 4.84
C LEU A 240 20.29 18.56 6.20
N ASP A 241 19.65 17.91 7.17
CA ASP A 241 20.23 17.55 8.47
C ASP A 241 20.92 18.74 9.18
N LEU A 242 20.26 19.90 9.22
CA LEU A 242 20.77 21.06 9.94
C LEU A 242 20.62 20.85 11.45
N PRO A 243 21.69 20.95 12.25
CA PRO A 243 21.62 20.79 13.70
C PRO A 243 20.67 21.80 14.38
N ALA A 244 20.06 21.40 15.50
CA ALA A 244 19.11 22.24 16.24
C ALA A 244 19.71 23.59 16.70
N THR A 245 20.99 23.61 17.09
CA THR A 245 21.70 24.86 17.47
C THR A 245 21.81 25.82 16.29
N SER A 246 22.12 25.31 15.10
CA SER A 246 22.21 26.10 13.87
C SER A 246 20.83 26.56 13.40
N SER A 247 19.80 25.72 13.58
CA SER A 247 18.41 26.05 13.26
C SER A 247 17.87 27.24 14.07
N LYS A 248 18.27 27.37 15.34
CA LYS A 248 17.94 28.54 16.17
C LYS A 248 18.57 29.83 15.62
N VAL A 249 19.84 29.77 15.22
CA VAL A 249 20.54 30.92 14.63
C VAL A 249 19.90 31.30 13.29
N PHE A 250 19.60 30.32 12.43
CA PHE A 250 18.88 30.54 11.18
C PHE A 250 17.55 31.26 11.40
N THR A 251 16.77 30.85 12.40
CA THR A 251 15.49 31.49 12.73
C THR A 251 15.65 32.96 13.10
N THR A 252 16.71 33.32 13.83
CA THR A 252 16.99 34.72 14.18
C THR A 252 17.37 35.53 12.95
N ILE A 253 18.25 35.00 12.09
CA ILE A 253 18.65 35.65 10.83
C ILE A 253 17.44 35.86 9.93
N TRP A 254 16.59 34.84 9.78
CA TRP A 254 15.38 34.92 8.98
C TRP A 254 14.49 36.07 9.42
N LYS A 255 14.19 36.16 10.73
CA LYS A 255 13.31 37.21 11.27
C LYS A 255 13.85 38.62 11.06
N ASP A 256 15.17 38.81 11.14
CA ASP A 256 15.81 40.10 10.85
C ASP A 256 15.66 40.48 9.37
N LEU A 257 15.87 39.54 8.44
CA LEU A 257 15.69 39.77 7.01
C LEU A 257 14.22 39.96 6.61
N GLU A 258 13.32 39.20 7.23
CA GLU A 258 11.87 39.30 7.04
C GLU A 258 11.36 40.70 7.41
N ALA A 259 11.84 41.24 8.54
CA ALA A 259 11.48 42.59 8.99
C ALA A 259 11.97 43.70 8.03
N ARG A 260 13.01 43.43 7.24
CA ARG A 260 13.55 44.35 6.23
C ARG A 260 12.91 44.16 4.85
N GLY A 261 12.12 43.11 4.65
CA GLY A 261 11.51 42.77 3.37
C GLY A 261 12.51 42.26 2.32
N ASP A 262 13.68 41.78 2.73
CA ASP A 262 14.79 41.39 1.84
C ASP A 262 15.11 39.88 1.94
N LEU A 263 14.07 39.05 1.84
CA LEU A 263 14.16 37.60 1.93
C LEU A 263 14.36 36.97 0.55
N THR A 264 15.62 36.82 0.15
CA THR A 264 16.03 36.03 -1.01
C THR A 264 17.12 35.04 -0.62
N LEU A 265 17.31 33.97 -1.39
CA LEU A 265 18.35 32.99 -1.06
C LEU A 265 19.77 33.60 -1.01
N PRO A 266 20.17 34.49 -1.96
CA PRO A 266 21.44 35.19 -1.87
C PRO A 266 21.60 36.07 -0.62
N THR A 267 20.57 36.82 -0.23
CA THR A 267 20.64 37.72 0.93
C THR A 267 20.71 36.95 2.24
N VAL A 268 20.02 35.81 2.34
CA VAL A 268 20.14 34.88 3.47
C VAL A 268 21.56 34.34 3.60
N ILE A 269 22.19 33.92 2.49
CA ILE A 269 23.58 33.44 2.48
C ILE A 269 24.55 34.53 2.96
N GLN A 270 24.40 35.75 2.43
CA GLN A 270 25.24 36.88 2.82
C GLN A 270 25.06 37.23 4.31
N ALA A 271 23.81 37.23 4.80
CA ALA A 271 23.52 37.48 6.21
C ALA A 271 24.20 36.43 7.10
N VAL A 272 24.10 35.14 6.77
CA VAL A 272 24.77 34.06 7.51
C VAL A 272 26.29 34.26 7.56
N GLN A 273 26.92 34.67 6.46
CA GLN A 273 28.37 34.92 6.42
C GLN A 273 28.79 36.05 7.36
N SER A 274 27.99 37.12 7.45
CA SER A 274 28.28 38.29 8.29
C SER A 274 27.76 38.19 9.73
N TRP A 275 26.92 37.18 10.04
CA TRP A 275 26.28 37.06 11.34
C TRP A 275 27.28 36.64 12.43
N SER A 276 27.19 37.31 13.58
CA SER A 276 27.98 36.96 14.77
C SER A 276 27.50 35.63 15.36
N CYS A 277 28.16 34.54 14.98
CA CYS A 277 27.93 33.19 15.50
C CYS A 277 29.22 32.37 15.46
N HIS A 278 29.21 31.20 16.11
CA HIS A 278 30.34 30.27 16.11
C HIS A 278 30.63 29.74 14.69
N ASP A 279 31.90 29.56 14.32
CA ASP A 279 32.29 29.20 12.96
C ASP A 279 31.65 27.88 12.48
N SER A 280 31.54 26.88 13.37
CA SER A 280 30.85 25.61 13.03
C SER A 280 29.37 25.78 12.69
N VAL A 281 28.69 26.75 13.32
CA VAL A 281 27.28 27.08 13.00
C VAL A 281 27.22 27.80 11.66
N ARG A 282 28.14 28.73 11.41
CA ARG A 282 28.24 29.45 10.14
C ARG A 282 28.49 28.48 8.98
N GLU A 283 29.43 27.55 9.14
CA GLU A 283 29.76 26.53 8.14
C GLU A 283 28.59 25.57 7.88
N ALA A 284 27.92 25.11 8.95
CA ALA A 284 26.72 24.28 8.81
C ALA A 284 25.63 25.00 8.02
N LEU A 285 25.30 26.26 8.34
CA LEU A 285 24.29 27.01 7.59
C LEU A 285 24.72 27.27 6.14
N THR A 286 25.97 27.71 5.95
CA THR A 286 26.50 28.05 4.62
C THR A 286 26.47 26.83 3.69
N SER A 287 26.93 25.67 4.15
CA SER A 287 26.93 24.44 3.34
C SER A 287 25.53 24.01 2.91
N ARG A 288 24.52 24.08 3.79
CA ARG A 288 23.13 23.72 3.42
C ARG A 288 22.50 24.74 2.47
N LEU A 289 22.74 26.03 2.68
CA LEU A 289 22.22 27.08 1.81
C LEU A 289 22.85 27.04 0.42
N GLN A 290 24.13 26.67 0.31
CA GLN A 290 24.79 26.40 -0.97
C GLN A 290 24.13 25.22 -1.70
N VAL A 291 23.81 24.14 -1.00
CA VAL A 291 23.03 23.02 -1.58
C VAL A 291 21.67 23.48 -2.11
N LEU A 292 20.97 24.37 -1.38
CA LEU A 292 19.71 24.95 -1.86
C LEU A 292 19.91 25.81 -3.12
N MET A 293 21.01 26.57 -3.18
CA MET A 293 21.33 27.38 -4.36
C MET A 293 21.64 26.50 -5.58
N GLU A 294 22.46 25.46 -5.40
CA GLU A 294 22.84 24.51 -6.44
C GLU A 294 21.67 23.64 -6.92
N SER A 295 20.63 23.46 -6.09
CA SER A 295 19.41 22.74 -6.49
C SER A 295 18.71 23.39 -7.69
N GLY A 296 18.87 24.71 -7.87
CA GLY A 296 18.21 25.47 -8.93
C GLY A 296 16.68 25.51 -8.81
N LEU A 297 16.15 25.35 -7.60
CA LEU A 297 14.71 25.39 -7.31
C LEU A 297 14.18 26.77 -6.96
N PHE A 298 15.06 27.70 -6.57
CA PHE A 298 14.66 29.03 -6.09
C PHE A 298 14.73 30.06 -7.22
N ASP A 299 13.59 30.68 -7.52
CA ASP A 299 13.41 31.76 -8.48
C ASP A 299 12.30 32.69 -7.97
N GLU A 300 12.71 33.90 -7.56
CA GLU A 300 11.83 34.92 -7.00
C GLU A 300 10.89 35.53 -8.05
N ALA A 301 11.21 35.44 -9.35
CA ALA A 301 10.42 36.06 -10.41
C ALA A 301 9.18 35.23 -10.78
N ASN A 302 9.31 33.90 -10.81
CA ASN A 302 8.23 33.00 -11.23
C ASN A 302 7.95 31.86 -10.22
N PRO A 303 7.68 32.16 -8.94
CA PRO A 303 7.44 31.12 -7.96
C PRO A 303 6.07 30.45 -8.16
N LEU A 304 6.01 29.14 -7.92
CA LEU A 304 4.78 28.39 -7.70
C LEU A 304 4.07 28.97 -6.47
N THR A 305 2.77 29.20 -6.58
CA THR A 305 1.96 29.76 -5.49
C THR A 305 0.92 28.75 -5.01
N GLU A 306 0.45 28.95 -3.78
CA GLU A 306 -0.60 28.14 -3.15
C GLU A 306 -1.88 28.14 -4.01
N GLU A 307 -2.27 29.29 -4.58
CA GLU A 307 -3.46 29.41 -5.44
C GLU A 307 -3.32 28.59 -6.72
N ARG A 308 -2.11 28.57 -7.31
CA ARG A 308 -1.84 27.75 -8.49
C ARG A 308 -1.93 26.27 -8.16
N ILE A 309 -1.38 25.84 -7.01
CA ILE A 309 -1.51 24.46 -6.54
C ILE A 309 -2.99 24.11 -6.36
N LEU A 310 -3.74 24.93 -5.61
CA LEU A 310 -5.17 24.73 -5.35
C LEU A 310 -5.98 24.59 -6.64
N HIS A 311 -5.80 25.53 -7.58
CA HIS A 311 -6.49 25.49 -8.88
C HIS A 311 -6.21 24.21 -9.68
N THR A 312 -5.01 23.64 -9.55
CA THR A 312 -4.66 22.39 -10.27
C THR A 312 -5.34 21.15 -9.72
N ILE A 313 -5.68 21.15 -8.43
CA ILE A 313 -6.23 19.97 -7.74
C ILE A 313 -7.74 20.07 -7.44
N GLU A 314 -8.34 21.26 -7.57
CA GLU A 314 -9.77 21.48 -7.34
C GLU A 314 -10.67 20.60 -8.22
N GLY A 315 -11.84 20.17 -7.73
CA GLY A 315 -12.82 19.43 -8.52
C GLY A 315 -12.31 18.12 -9.14
N GLY A 316 -11.43 17.37 -8.46
CA GLY A 316 -10.88 16.10 -8.95
C GLY A 316 -9.65 16.25 -9.84
N GLY A 317 -8.90 17.35 -9.71
CA GLY A 317 -7.64 17.53 -10.41
C GLY A 317 -6.53 16.63 -9.87
N VAL A 318 -5.65 16.17 -10.77
CA VAL A 318 -4.44 15.41 -10.44
C VAL A 318 -3.22 16.28 -10.67
N LEU A 319 -2.47 16.56 -9.60
CA LEU A 319 -1.17 17.22 -9.66
C LEU A 319 -0.04 16.20 -9.56
N VAL A 320 0.78 16.10 -10.60
CA VAL A 320 1.99 15.26 -10.61
C VAL A 320 3.21 16.14 -10.40
N VAL A 321 3.90 15.93 -9.29
CA VAL A 321 5.21 16.49 -8.99
C VAL A 321 6.26 15.52 -9.51
N ASN A 322 6.83 15.82 -10.67
CA ASN A 322 7.79 14.97 -11.34
C ASN A 322 9.20 15.15 -10.75
N LEU A 323 9.67 14.11 -10.06
CA LEU A 323 10.96 14.05 -9.37
C LEU A 323 12.01 13.25 -10.18
N LYS A 324 11.67 12.86 -11.41
CA LYS A 324 12.54 12.10 -12.30
C LYS A 324 13.83 12.89 -12.60
N ASN A 325 14.94 12.15 -12.69
CA ASN A 325 16.28 12.67 -12.96
C ASN A 325 16.82 13.67 -11.92
N GLN A 326 16.17 13.81 -10.76
CA GLN A 326 16.69 14.61 -9.66
C GLN A 326 17.60 13.78 -8.76
N SER A 327 18.59 14.43 -8.13
CA SER A 327 19.44 13.80 -7.11
C SER A 327 18.63 13.49 -5.85
N GLN A 328 19.11 12.55 -5.02
CA GLN A 328 18.40 12.18 -3.79
C GLN A 328 18.16 13.38 -2.86
N ILE A 329 19.14 14.28 -2.74
CA ILE A 329 19.04 15.49 -1.93
C ILE A 329 17.96 16.42 -2.49
N VAL A 330 17.95 16.68 -3.80
CA VAL A 330 16.94 17.53 -4.44
C VAL A 330 15.54 16.93 -4.29
N ARG A 331 15.38 15.60 -4.39
CA ARG A 331 14.09 14.94 -4.13
C ARG A 331 13.61 15.21 -2.71
N ARG A 332 14.48 15.08 -1.70
CA ARG A 332 14.13 15.35 -0.30
C ARG A 332 13.72 16.80 -0.09
N ILE A 333 14.48 17.76 -0.64
CA ILE A 333 14.14 19.19 -0.59
C ILE A 333 12.75 19.42 -1.20
N LEU A 334 12.49 18.88 -2.40
CA LEU A 334 11.22 19.05 -3.10
C LEU A 334 10.05 18.50 -2.30
N VAL A 335 10.18 17.27 -1.79
CA VAL A 335 9.13 16.63 -0.98
C VAL A 335 8.84 17.46 0.26
N GLU A 336 9.87 17.90 0.99
CA GLU A 336 9.70 18.71 2.20
C GLU A 336 9.01 20.05 1.92
N ILE A 337 9.39 20.73 0.82
CA ILE A 337 8.71 21.96 0.39
C ILE A 337 7.23 21.68 0.09
N PHE A 338 6.94 20.65 -0.71
CA PHE A 338 5.56 20.34 -1.10
C PHE A 338 4.68 19.96 0.09
N LEU A 339 5.19 19.18 1.04
CA LEU A 339 4.45 18.84 2.25
C LEU A 339 4.18 20.09 3.10
N GLY A 340 5.15 21.01 3.19
CA GLY A 340 4.96 22.30 3.84
C GLY A 340 3.84 23.12 3.20
N GLU A 341 3.88 23.31 1.88
CA GLU A 341 2.86 24.06 1.14
C GLU A 341 1.48 23.41 1.20
N LEU A 342 1.38 22.08 1.04
CA LEU A 342 0.12 21.35 1.17
C LEU A 342 -0.46 21.49 2.58
N THR A 343 0.38 21.42 3.61
CA THR A 343 -0.04 21.61 5.00
C THR A 343 -0.61 23.02 5.22
N LYS A 344 -0.01 24.07 4.61
CA LYS A 344 -0.54 25.43 4.68
C LYS A 344 -1.91 25.55 3.99
N ILE A 345 -2.03 25.05 2.77
CA ILE A 345 -3.27 25.07 1.97
C ILE A 345 -4.41 24.36 2.71
N LEU A 346 -4.11 23.23 3.35
CA LEU A 346 -5.11 22.48 4.11
C LEU A 346 -5.45 23.15 5.44
N SER A 347 -4.46 23.74 6.12
CA SER A 347 -4.69 24.46 7.38
C SER A 347 -5.48 25.75 7.21
N SER A 348 -5.49 26.36 6.02
CA SER A 348 -6.30 27.55 5.70
C SER A 348 -7.78 27.23 5.45
N ASN A 349 -8.17 25.96 5.44
CA ASN A 349 -9.51 25.45 5.12
C ASN A 349 -10.01 25.81 3.70
N TRP A 350 -9.13 26.21 2.79
CA TRP A 350 -9.50 26.37 1.37
C TRP A 350 -9.78 25.02 0.70
N LEU A 351 -9.11 23.98 1.19
CA LEU A 351 -9.32 22.60 0.77
C LEU A 351 -9.62 21.75 1.99
N LYS A 352 -10.70 20.96 1.94
CA LYS A 352 -11.10 20.10 3.07
C LYS A 352 -10.12 18.95 3.28
N ALA A 353 -9.71 18.31 2.20
CA ALA A 353 -8.77 17.20 2.22
C ALA A 353 -8.14 16.98 0.85
N ALA A 354 -6.98 16.32 0.82
CA ALA A 354 -6.29 15.90 -0.38
C ALA A 354 -5.70 14.50 -0.21
N PHE A 355 -5.59 13.76 -1.31
CA PHE A 355 -4.93 12.46 -1.37
C PHE A 355 -3.51 12.62 -1.91
N LEU A 356 -2.53 12.15 -1.15
CA LEU A 356 -1.11 12.16 -1.52
C LEU A 356 -0.64 10.75 -1.86
N PHE A 357 -0.11 10.56 -3.06
CA PHE A 357 0.52 9.31 -3.52
C PHE A 357 2.03 9.50 -3.53
N ALA A 358 2.69 8.88 -2.55
CA ALA A 358 4.13 8.95 -2.34
C ALA A 358 4.82 7.73 -3.00
N GLU A 359 5.24 7.87 -4.26
CA GLU A 359 5.97 6.82 -5.00
C GLU A 359 7.42 6.68 -4.52
N GLU A 360 7.90 5.43 -4.50
CA GLU A 360 9.21 5.03 -3.96
C GLU A 360 9.54 5.74 -2.64
N ALA A 361 8.57 5.70 -1.70
CA ALA A 361 8.61 6.49 -0.48
C ALA A 361 9.89 6.28 0.36
N HIS A 362 10.48 5.07 0.30
CA HIS A 362 11.74 4.73 0.96
C HIS A 362 12.94 5.64 0.57
N LEU A 363 12.86 6.37 -0.55
CA LEU A 363 13.94 7.27 -0.98
C LEU A 363 13.99 8.60 -0.21
N TYR A 364 12.86 9.01 0.38
CA TYR A 364 12.71 10.30 1.05
C TYR A 364 11.96 10.25 2.39
N LEU A 365 11.46 9.09 2.80
CA LEU A 365 11.06 8.85 4.19
C LEU A 365 12.31 8.90 5.08
N ARG A 366 12.34 9.87 5.98
CA ARG A 366 13.31 9.98 7.09
C ARG A 366 12.57 10.37 8.36
N ASP A 367 13.18 10.02 9.49
CA ASP A 367 12.56 10.09 10.81
C ASP A 367 12.21 11.53 11.23
N THR A 368 11.06 11.67 11.90
CA THR A 368 10.43 12.86 12.51
C THR A 368 9.32 13.58 11.71
N TYR A 369 9.59 14.11 10.52
CA TYR A 369 8.58 14.98 9.86
C TYR A 369 7.40 14.18 9.28
N TRP A 370 7.69 13.06 8.62
CA TRP A 370 6.63 12.17 8.13
C TRP A 370 5.81 11.55 9.27
N ASP A 371 6.42 11.29 10.42
CA ASP A 371 5.71 10.78 11.61
C ASP A 371 4.72 11.82 12.14
N ASP A 372 5.12 13.09 12.17
CA ASP A 372 4.26 14.22 12.56
C ASP A 372 3.11 14.47 11.55
N ILE A 373 3.35 14.23 10.26
CA ILE A 373 2.29 14.24 9.24
C ILE A 373 1.35 13.05 9.44
N VAL A 374 1.88 11.83 9.55
CA VAL A 374 1.08 10.60 9.67
C VAL A 374 0.21 10.62 10.93
N THR A 375 0.74 11.08 12.07
CA THR A 375 -0.03 11.18 13.32
C THR A 375 -1.14 12.23 13.28
N ARG A 376 -1.01 13.27 12.44
CA ARG A 376 -1.98 14.37 12.33
C ARG A 376 -2.72 14.41 11.00
N MET A 377 -2.52 13.44 10.13
CA MET A 377 -3.04 13.45 8.76
C MET A 377 -4.57 13.63 8.69
N ARG A 378 -5.30 13.10 9.67
CA ARG A 378 -6.75 13.25 9.78
C ARG A 378 -7.19 14.66 10.19
N HIS A 379 -6.39 15.34 11.00
CA HIS A 379 -6.62 16.73 11.39
C HIS A 379 -6.19 17.69 10.28
N ILE A 380 -5.10 17.38 9.58
CA ILE A 380 -4.59 18.16 8.45
C ILE A 380 -5.48 17.94 7.22
N GLY A 381 -6.07 16.75 7.04
CA GLY A 381 -6.78 16.40 5.81
C GLY A 381 -5.85 15.95 4.67
N LEU A 382 -4.66 15.40 4.97
CA LEU A 382 -3.71 14.91 3.97
C LEU A 382 -3.62 13.38 3.99
N PHE A 383 -4.48 12.72 3.23
CA PHE A 383 -4.58 11.26 3.24
C PHE A 383 -3.51 10.64 2.35
N THR A 384 -2.56 9.95 2.99
CA THR A 384 -1.33 9.51 2.31
C THR A 384 -1.41 8.04 1.93
N THR A 385 -0.95 7.75 0.72
CA THR A 385 -0.70 6.41 0.19
C THR A 385 0.79 6.28 -0.06
N PHE A 386 1.48 5.47 0.74
CA PHE A 386 2.88 5.14 0.52
C PHE A 386 3.00 3.99 -0.46
N ILE A 387 3.78 4.19 -1.53
CA ILE A 387 4.12 3.14 -2.48
C ILE A 387 5.60 2.84 -2.36
N THR A 388 5.96 1.61 -2.02
CA THR A 388 7.36 1.20 -1.83
C THR A 388 7.60 -0.23 -2.28
N ASN A 389 8.84 -0.55 -2.66
CA ASN A 389 9.30 -1.91 -2.87
C ASN A 389 10.17 -2.45 -1.71
N GLN A 390 10.50 -1.60 -0.74
CA GLN A 390 11.31 -1.91 0.43
C GLN A 390 10.45 -1.70 1.68
N PRO A 391 9.69 -2.73 2.10
CA PRO A 391 8.77 -2.58 3.22
C PRO A 391 9.49 -2.34 4.55
N ASP A 392 10.70 -2.88 4.72
CA ASP A 392 11.57 -2.76 5.90
C ASP A 392 12.03 -1.31 6.19
N THR A 393 12.12 -0.47 5.15
CA THR A 393 12.52 0.94 5.31
C THR A 393 11.40 1.85 5.81
N VAL A 394 10.14 1.40 5.73
CA VAL A 394 9.00 2.14 6.29
C VAL A 394 8.95 1.86 7.78
N GLN A 395 9.00 2.91 8.59
CA GLN A 395 9.03 2.75 10.04
C GLN A 395 7.83 1.96 10.58
N GLU A 396 8.06 1.17 11.63
CA GLU A 396 6.99 0.43 12.30
C GLU A 396 5.84 1.34 12.77
N ALA A 397 6.14 2.56 13.23
CA ALA A 397 5.14 3.52 13.69
C ALA A 397 4.14 3.91 12.58
N ILE A 398 4.58 3.93 11.33
CA ILE A 398 3.74 4.22 10.15
C ILE A 398 2.86 2.99 9.85
N TYR A 399 3.42 1.78 9.82
CA TYR A 399 2.64 0.57 9.59
C TYR A 399 1.55 0.34 10.65
N ARG A 400 1.83 0.61 11.94
CA ARG A 400 0.83 0.44 13.01
C ARG A 400 -0.37 1.38 12.84
N GLN A 401 -0.15 2.51 12.18
CA GLN A 401 -1.19 3.50 11.88
C GLN A 401 -1.85 3.25 10.51
N ALA A 402 -1.34 2.32 9.71
CA ALA A 402 -1.88 2.03 8.39
C ALA A 402 -3.30 1.48 8.52
N ASP A 403 -4.24 2.15 7.88
CA ASP A 403 -5.62 1.71 7.81
C ASP A 403 -5.79 0.57 6.83
N ASN A 404 -5.05 0.63 5.72
CA ASN A 404 -5.08 -0.34 4.65
C ASN A 404 -3.67 -0.70 4.18
N VAL A 405 -3.45 -1.98 3.91
CA VAL A 405 -2.18 -2.48 3.35
C VAL A 405 -2.49 -3.35 2.14
N PHE A 406 -1.89 -3.01 1.01
CA PHE A 406 -1.98 -3.73 -0.26
C PHE A 406 -0.65 -4.41 -0.53
N ILE A 407 -0.62 -5.74 -0.39
CA ILE A 407 0.61 -6.52 -0.46
C ILE A 407 0.63 -7.30 -1.77
N PHE A 408 1.55 -6.92 -2.65
CA PHE A 408 1.88 -7.68 -3.84
C PHE A 408 2.98 -8.70 -3.53
N ASN A 409 3.29 -9.56 -4.51
CA ASN A 409 4.30 -10.60 -4.41
C ASN A 409 5.63 -10.11 -3.80
N PHE A 410 6.05 -10.80 -2.74
CA PHE A 410 7.39 -10.78 -2.15
C PHE A 410 8.00 -12.18 -2.19
N THR A 411 9.30 -12.24 -2.45
CA THR A 411 10.08 -13.48 -2.41
C THR A 411 10.94 -13.62 -1.16
N ASN A 412 11.26 -12.49 -0.51
CA ASN A 412 12.09 -12.46 0.68
C ASN A 412 11.24 -12.69 1.93
N GLU A 413 11.59 -13.71 2.72
CA GLU A 413 10.87 -14.02 3.96
C GLU A 413 10.99 -12.89 4.99
N HIS A 414 12.12 -12.18 5.05
CA HIS A 414 12.29 -11.05 5.97
C HIS A 414 11.32 -9.90 5.68
N ASP A 415 11.03 -9.61 4.41
CA ASP A 415 10.08 -8.58 4.01
C ASP A 415 8.65 -8.95 4.43
N ILE A 416 8.29 -10.23 4.26
CA ILE A 416 6.99 -10.77 4.66
C ILE A 416 6.84 -10.71 6.18
N GLU A 417 7.88 -11.08 6.93
CA GLU A 417 7.87 -11.02 8.40
C GLU A 417 7.81 -9.59 8.93
N ALA A 418 8.52 -8.64 8.29
CA ALA A 418 8.46 -7.23 8.66
C ALA A 418 7.03 -6.69 8.52
N ILE A 419 6.33 -7.02 7.42
CA ILE A 419 4.93 -6.63 7.24
C ILE A 419 4.02 -7.37 8.23
N GLY A 420 4.24 -8.67 8.44
CA GLY A 420 3.44 -9.50 9.34
C GLY A 420 3.42 -9.03 10.80
N LYS A 421 4.52 -8.45 11.28
CA LYS A 421 4.62 -7.91 12.65
C LYS A 421 3.75 -6.68 12.89
N VAL A 422 3.38 -5.95 11.83
CA VAL A 422 2.87 -4.58 11.97
C VAL A 422 1.53 -4.35 11.26
N ALA A 423 1.17 -5.20 10.31
CA ALA A 423 -0.14 -5.18 9.68
C ALA A 423 -1.25 -5.59 10.65
N LYS A 424 -2.49 -5.12 10.40
CA LYS A 424 -3.71 -5.47 11.17
C LYS A 424 -4.17 -6.93 11.01
N ALA A 425 -3.40 -7.77 10.32
CA ALA A 425 -3.71 -9.18 10.09
C ALA A 425 -2.65 -10.06 10.77
N ASP A 426 -3.01 -11.31 11.05
CA ASP A 426 -2.06 -12.27 11.62
C ASP A 426 -0.90 -12.60 10.66
N SER A 427 0.29 -12.80 11.22
CA SER A 427 1.52 -13.08 10.47
C SER A 427 1.41 -14.31 9.58
N ASP A 428 0.67 -15.34 10.02
CA ASP A 428 0.49 -16.57 9.25
C ASP A 428 -0.28 -16.30 7.96
N THR A 429 -1.39 -15.57 8.04
CA THR A 429 -2.17 -15.16 6.87
C THR A 429 -1.31 -14.46 5.83
N ILE A 430 -0.51 -13.49 6.24
CA ILE A 430 0.37 -12.76 5.33
C ILE A 430 1.42 -13.72 4.75
N ARG A 431 2.06 -14.53 5.59
CA ARG A 431 3.09 -15.49 5.17
C ARG A 431 2.59 -16.48 4.13
N TYR A 432 1.43 -17.09 4.37
CA TYR A 432 0.91 -18.16 3.52
C TYR A 432 0.17 -17.65 2.27
N LEU A 433 -0.54 -16.51 2.36
CA LEU A 433 -1.25 -15.95 1.21
C LEU A 433 -0.35 -15.13 0.28
N VAL A 434 0.68 -14.45 0.79
CA VAL A 434 1.56 -13.59 -0.03
C VAL A 434 2.58 -14.39 -0.84
N ARG A 435 3.00 -15.53 -0.31
CA ARG A 435 3.99 -16.38 -0.96
C ARG A 435 3.42 -16.98 -2.25
N GLY A 436 4.03 -16.64 -3.38
CA GLY A 436 3.63 -17.19 -4.69
C GLY A 436 2.50 -16.44 -5.38
N ILE A 437 2.11 -15.25 -4.89
CA ILE A 437 1.13 -14.39 -5.59
C ILE A 437 1.60 -14.08 -7.03
N PRO A 438 0.77 -14.30 -8.07
CA PRO A 438 1.07 -13.90 -9.45
C PRO A 438 1.28 -12.38 -9.63
N THR A 439 1.84 -11.95 -10.75
CA THR A 439 1.89 -10.52 -11.06
C THR A 439 0.47 -9.94 -11.21
N ARG A 440 0.27 -8.70 -10.77
CA ARG A 440 -1.02 -8.00 -10.74
C ARG A 440 -2.10 -8.61 -9.84
N ARG A 441 -1.78 -9.65 -9.07
CA ARG A 441 -2.60 -10.08 -7.92
C ARG A 441 -2.02 -9.48 -6.64
N CYS A 442 -2.87 -9.10 -5.70
CA CYS A 442 -2.45 -8.58 -4.40
C CYS A 442 -3.39 -9.01 -3.27
N LEU A 443 -2.86 -9.05 -2.06
CA LEU A 443 -3.60 -9.22 -0.82
C LEU A 443 -4.00 -7.84 -0.29
N LEU A 444 -5.30 -7.63 -0.08
CA LEU A 444 -5.87 -6.45 0.53
C LEU A 444 -6.13 -6.73 2.01
N LEU A 445 -5.67 -5.82 2.86
CA LEU A 445 -5.88 -5.84 4.30
C LEU A 445 -6.42 -4.49 4.78
N GLY A 446 -7.20 -4.53 5.86
CA GLY A 446 -7.65 -3.34 6.58
C GLY A 446 -9.10 -2.92 6.30
N ASN A 447 -9.39 -1.65 6.59
CA ASN A 447 -10.75 -1.11 6.61
C ASN A 447 -11.46 -1.24 5.24
N VAL A 448 -10.70 -1.12 4.14
CA VAL A 448 -11.20 -1.19 2.75
C VAL A 448 -11.85 -2.54 2.40
N VAL A 449 -11.48 -3.59 3.14
CA VAL A 449 -12.05 -4.94 3.04
C VAL A 449 -12.73 -5.39 4.34
N LYS A 450 -13.09 -4.44 5.22
CA LYS A 450 -13.71 -4.70 6.53
C LYS A 450 -12.92 -5.70 7.38
N ASP A 451 -11.59 -5.59 7.32
CA ASP A 451 -10.64 -6.47 8.01
C ASP A 451 -10.74 -7.96 7.63
N LEU A 452 -11.37 -8.28 6.49
CA LEU A 452 -11.39 -9.61 5.90
C LEU A 452 -10.33 -9.68 4.78
N PRO A 453 -9.21 -10.40 4.98
CA PRO A 453 -8.14 -10.48 3.98
C PRO A 453 -8.66 -10.99 2.64
N MET A 454 -8.38 -10.26 1.56
CA MET A 454 -8.93 -10.55 0.25
C MET A 454 -7.85 -10.54 -0.83
N MET A 455 -7.87 -11.56 -1.68
CA MET A 455 -7.04 -11.64 -2.86
C MET A 455 -7.74 -10.98 -4.05
N VAL A 456 -7.05 -10.09 -4.75
CA VAL A 456 -7.61 -9.37 -5.91
C VAL A 456 -6.63 -9.35 -7.06
N ASP A 457 -7.08 -9.80 -8.22
CA ASP A 457 -6.48 -9.56 -9.53
C ASP A 457 -6.86 -8.16 -10.00
N VAL A 458 -5.90 -7.23 -10.01
CA VAL A 458 -6.15 -5.81 -10.22
C VAL A 458 -6.65 -5.54 -11.64
N GLU A 459 -7.72 -4.74 -11.75
CA GLU A 459 -8.36 -4.34 -12.99
C GLU A 459 -7.35 -3.72 -13.97
N GLN A 460 -7.50 -4.00 -15.25
CA GLN A 460 -6.68 -3.32 -16.25
C GLN A 460 -7.08 -1.85 -16.38
N LEU A 461 -6.08 -1.00 -16.50
CA LEU A 461 -6.26 0.42 -16.77
C LEU A 461 -6.26 0.68 -18.27
N ASP A 462 -7.20 1.48 -18.74
CA ASP A 462 -7.21 2.03 -20.10
C ASP A 462 -6.58 3.42 -20.16
N VAL A 463 -5.38 3.55 -19.58
CA VAL A 463 -4.56 4.77 -19.68
C VAL A 463 -3.16 4.42 -20.12
N ARG A 464 -2.51 5.37 -20.81
CA ARG A 464 -1.12 5.24 -21.24
C ARG A 464 -0.21 5.44 -20.04
N THR A 465 0.22 4.34 -19.45
CA THR A 465 1.22 4.34 -18.39
C THR A 465 2.63 4.45 -18.98
N MET A 466 3.49 5.26 -18.37
CA MET A 466 4.93 5.22 -18.63
C MET A 466 5.60 4.21 -17.68
N GLY A 467 6.81 3.75 -18.01
CA GLY A 467 7.57 2.79 -17.19
C GLY A 467 7.73 1.39 -17.79
N GLU A 468 7.41 1.20 -19.08
CA GLU A 468 7.79 -0.03 -19.78
C GLU A 468 9.30 -0.23 -19.68
N THR A 469 9.69 -1.40 -19.16
CA THR A 469 11.10 -1.81 -19.11
C THR A 469 11.63 -1.77 -20.54
N ARG A 470 12.72 -1.02 -20.76
CA ARG A 470 13.43 -1.07 -22.04
C ARG A 470 14.05 -2.46 -22.15
N LEU A 471 13.45 -3.31 -22.96
CA LEU A 471 13.94 -4.65 -23.24
C LEU A 471 14.74 -4.60 -24.54
N PHE A 472 15.88 -5.28 -24.56
CA PHE A 472 16.71 -5.39 -25.76
C PHE A 472 16.17 -6.45 -26.75
N PHE A 473 15.40 -7.42 -26.25
CA PHE A 473 14.94 -8.60 -27.00
C PHE A 473 13.41 -8.66 -27.22
N SER A 474 12.68 -7.57 -26.94
CA SER A 474 11.21 -7.51 -27.08
C SER A 474 10.76 -7.15 -28.48
#